data_AF-A0A849WVZ0-F1
#
_entry.id   AF-A0A849WVZ0-F1
#
_cell.length_a   1.000
_cell.length_b   1.000
_cell.length_c   1.000
_cell.angle_alpha   90.00
_cell.angle_beta   90.00
_cell.angle_gamma   90.00
#
_symmetry.space_group_name_H-M   'P 1'
#
loop_
_entity.id
_entity.type
_entity.pdbx_description
1 polymer ?
#
loop_
_entity_poly.entity_id
_entity_poly.type
_entity_poly.pdbx_seq_one_letter_code
_entity_poly.pdbx_strand_id
1 'polypeptide(L)'
;MRLLGLVCLGVFAVGAVAEASKARVASLQGARFLRDPQTIFTNPAHIHDLGEYFTAEFGGTANTDSPKAEGGMLLKKAGGKAGIYLGHMNATQSALRDGEGYFVEENPFEVTYGRGVWGASIHYSRNKKNTTNKGQKTLGARFGVAKTNWEVFTSVDVVGEAAKSASSESKLKYPSVNLGGEYQWGDLYLFTEGTYARSRQDMTSPVAKNGVGVDKKVYEAGVQDLSLSTKGRTFYYGASLKYDVLEKDVYSQYNFTVPVVIGLEQAITDWFKARASLTQNLLLGHTKDTTLTAPSDRKDTVANNTSASAGVAFSWKSFDLDAVVTGSTSGEISGNSLFTRAAATYSF
;
A
#
# COMPACT_ATOMS: atom_id res chain seq x y z
N MET A 1 44.14 -25.22 16.42
CA MET A 1 43.24 -24.06 16.25
C MET A 1 42.18 -24.42 15.21
N ARG A 2 40.99 -24.83 15.64
CA ARG A 2 39.81 -24.97 14.78
C ARG A 2 38.82 -23.90 15.23
N LEU A 3 38.67 -22.86 14.43
CA LEU A 3 37.66 -21.81 14.65
C LEU A 3 36.30 -22.44 14.38
N LEU A 4 35.51 -22.64 15.44
CA LEU A 4 34.09 -22.94 15.32
C LEU A 4 33.39 -21.64 14.90
N GLY A 5 32.96 -21.57 13.65
CA GLY A 5 32.09 -20.51 13.15
C GLY A 5 30.68 -20.71 13.67
N LEU A 6 30.31 -19.95 14.70
CA LEU A 6 28.95 -19.84 15.19
C LEU A 6 28.16 -18.97 14.20
N VAL A 7 27.43 -19.62 13.28
CA VAL A 7 26.42 -18.94 12.46
C VAL A 7 25.21 -18.70 13.36
N CYS A 8 25.11 -17.50 13.93
CA CYS A 8 23.88 -17.02 14.54
C CYS A 8 22.85 -16.77 13.43
N LEU A 9 22.08 -17.80 13.07
CA LEU A 9 20.78 -17.62 12.44
C LEU A 9 19.86 -16.97 13.49
N GLY A 10 19.91 -15.65 13.57
CA GLY A 10 19.00 -14.86 14.37
C GLY A 10 17.61 -14.85 13.75
N VAL A 11 16.86 -15.93 13.92
CA VAL A 11 15.40 -15.87 13.80
C VAL A 11 14.94 -14.98 14.93
N PHE A 12 14.68 -13.70 14.64
CA PHE A 12 13.92 -12.83 15.51
C PHE A 12 12.50 -13.37 15.57
N ALA A 13 12.27 -14.37 16.42
CA ALA A 13 10.95 -14.65 16.97
C ALA A 13 10.61 -13.49 17.91
N VAL A 14 10.29 -12.33 17.33
CA VAL A 14 9.52 -11.30 18.01
C VAL A 14 8.18 -11.97 18.26
N GLY A 15 7.76 -12.07 19.53
CA GLY A 15 6.39 -12.47 19.83
C GLY A 15 5.46 -11.64 18.94
N ALA A 16 4.46 -12.30 18.34
CA ALA A 16 3.56 -11.66 17.39
C ALA A 16 2.73 -10.59 18.11
N VAL A 17 3.30 -9.40 18.31
CA VAL A 17 2.57 -8.23 18.75
C VAL A 17 1.92 -7.66 17.49
N ALA A 18 0.60 -7.58 17.45
CA ALA A 18 -0.14 -7.00 16.33
C ALA A 18 -0.02 -5.46 16.35
N GLU A 19 1.20 -4.91 16.44
CA GLU A 19 1.51 -3.47 16.50
C GLU A 19 1.49 -2.78 15.13
N ALA A 20 0.64 -3.30 14.29
CA ALA A 20 0.89 -3.37 12.90
C ALA A 20 -0.29 -2.66 12.27
N SER A 21 -0.11 -1.40 11.95
CA SER A 21 -1.21 -0.53 11.56
C SER A 21 -0.82 0.31 10.36
N LYS A 22 -1.82 0.86 9.69
CA LYS A 22 -1.60 1.91 8.69
C LYS A 22 -0.75 3.07 9.22
N ALA A 23 -0.84 3.39 10.51
CA ALA A 23 0.02 4.39 11.12
C ALA A 23 1.50 3.97 11.12
N ARG A 24 1.81 2.71 11.49
CA ARG A 24 3.17 2.16 11.40
C ARG A 24 3.70 2.20 9.96
N VAL A 25 2.95 1.64 8.99
CA VAL A 25 3.34 1.62 7.57
C VAL A 25 3.56 3.03 7.02
N ALA A 26 2.72 4.00 7.41
CA ALA A 26 2.88 5.39 7.00
C ALA A 26 4.08 6.09 7.66
N SER A 27 4.46 5.68 8.88
CA SER A 27 5.59 6.27 9.61
C SER A 27 6.96 5.73 9.17
N LEU A 28 6.98 4.51 8.63
CA LEU A 28 8.17 3.80 8.14
C LEU A 28 8.09 3.68 6.61
N GLN A 29 7.92 4.81 5.94
CA GLN A 29 7.68 4.89 4.50
C GLN A 29 8.65 3.97 3.73
N GLY A 30 8.14 3.31 2.69
CA GLY A 30 8.96 2.48 1.80
C GLY A 30 9.53 1.21 2.41
N ALA A 31 9.31 0.89 3.69
CA ALA A 31 9.79 -0.34 4.31
C ALA A 31 9.01 -1.58 3.81
N ARG A 32 9.55 -2.25 2.77
CA ARG A 32 8.92 -3.41 2.12
C ARG A 32 9.03 -4.70 2.93
N PHE A 33 9.99 -4.78 3.84
CA PHE A 33 10.17 -5.92 4.75
C PHE A 33 9.16 -5.93 5.90
N LEU A 34 8.34 -4.87 6.07
CA LEU A 34 7.34 -4.85 7.13
C LEU A 34 6.27 -5.91 6.90
N ARG A 35 5.79 -6.48 8.00
CA ARG A 35 4.67 -7.42 8.04
C ARG A 35 3.64 -6.87 8.98
N ASP A 36 2.56 -6.36 8.40
CA ASP A 36 1.45 -5.75 9.11
C ASP A 36 0.08 -6.18 8.54
N PRO A 37 -1.05 -6.01 9.26
CA PRO A 37 -2.42 -6.10 8.76
C PRO A 37 -2.61 -5.46 7.39
N GLN A 38 -2.04 -4.27 7.17
CA GLN A 38 -2.08 -3.59 5.88
C GLN A 38 -1.37 -4.35 4.76
N THR A 39 -0.32 -5.09 5.09
CA THR A 39 0.48 -5.81 4.11
C THR A 39 -0.22 -7.08 3.61
N ILE A 40 -1.26 -7.58 4.31
CA ILE A 40 -2.13 -8.67 3.83
C ILE A 40 -2.80 -8.28 2.49
N PHE A 41 -3.10 -7.00 2.28
CA PHE A 41 -3.72 -6.51 1.04
C PHE A 41 -2.76 -6.46 -0.15
N THR A 42 -1.46 -6.60 0.10
CA THR A 42 -0.44 -6.78 -0.94
C THR A 42 -0.14 -8.27 -1.11
N ASN A 43 0.22 -8.94 0.00
CA ASN A 43 0.54 -10.36 0.04
C ASN A 43 -0.28 -11.04 1.15
N PRO A 44 -1.36 -11.76 0.80
CA PRO A 44 -2.19 -12.45 1.78
C PRO A 44 -1.45 -13.49 2.63
N ALA A 45 -0.27 -13.96 2.22
CA ALA A 45 0.53 -14.89 3.01
C ALA A 45 1.13 -14.25 4.27
N HIS A 46 1.21 -12.92 4.35
CA HIS A 46 1.64 -12.19 5.56
C HIS A 46 0.73 -12.44 6.76
N ILE A 47 -0.48 -12.98 6.54
CA ILE A 47 -1.36 -13.46 7.61
C ILE A 47 -0.64 -14.41 8.58
N HIS A 48 0.37 -15.14 8.10
CA HIS A 48 1.15 -16.09 8.91
C HIS A 48 2.09 -15.42 9.91
N ASP A 49 2.52 -14.19 9.63
CA ASP A 49 3.44 -13.42 10.47
C ASP A 49 2.73 -12.62 11.58
N LEU A 50 1.39 -12.53 11.51
CA LEU A 50 0.59 -11.72 12.43
C LEU A 50 -0.04 -12.54 13.56
N GLY A 51 -0.22 -11.93 14.74
CA GLY A 51 -1.01 -12.52 15.82
C GLY A 51 -2.50 -12.58 15.50
N GLU A 52 -3.30 -13.16 16.40
CA GLU A 52 -4.76 -12.98 16.36
C GLU A 52 -5.07 -11.56 16.86
N TYR A 53 -5.86 -10.80 16.11
CA TYR A 53 -6.15 -9.41 16.47
C TYR A 53 -7.53 -8.93 16.04
N PHE A 54 -7.96 -7.84 16.66
CA PHE A 54 -8.98 -6.93 16.16
C PHE A 54 -8.36 -5.54 16.03
N THR A 55 -8.54 -4.86 14.91
CA THR A 55 -7.98 -3.53 14.66
C THR A 55 -9.03 -2.57 14.11
N ALA A 56 -8.98 -1.33 14.60
CA ALA A 56 -9.72 -0.20 14.08
C ALA A 56 -8.74 0.91 13.70
N GLU A 57 -8.72 1.28 12.44
CA GLU A 57 -7.87 2.33 11.89
C GLU A 57 -8.70 3.59 11.63
N PHE A 58 -8.25 4.69 12.22
CA PHE A 58 -8.89 5.99 12.11
C PHE A 58 -8.46 6.70 10.83
N GLY A 59 -9.39 7.49 10.28
CA GLY A 59 -9.21 8.27 9.08
C GLY A 59 -10.46 9.05 8.74
N GLY A 60 -10.43 9.79 7.65
CA GLY A 60 -11.59 10.51 7.17
C GLY A 60 -12.69 9.58 6.63
N THR A 61 -13.91 10.09 6.61
CA THR A 61 -15.10 9.42 6.06
C THR A 61 -15.51 10.03 4.70
N ALA A 62 -14.99 11.21 4.39
CA ALA A 62 -14.93 11.85 3.07
C ALA A 62 -14.51 10.86 1.98
N ASN A 63 -15.10 10.86 0.78
CA ASN A 63 -14.53 10.12 -0.34
C ASN A 63 -13.13 10.62 -0.74
N THR A 64 -12.90 11.91 -0.52
CA THR A 64 -11.67 12.67 -0.77
C THR A 64 -10.64 12.57 0.34
N ASP A 65 -11.02 12.11 1.53
CA ASP A 65 -10.11 12.11 2.67
C ASP A 65 -9.08 10.98 2.51
N SER A 66 -7.82 11.24 2.83
CA SER A 66 -6.81 10.18 2.89
C SER A 66 -5.95 10.40 4.13
N PRO A 67 -5.79 9.38 4.99
CA PRO A 67 -6.30 8.01 4.88
C PRO A 67 -7.78 7.88 5.29
N LYS A 68 -8.42 6.77 4.86
CA LYS A 68 -9.79 6.41 5.26
C LYS A 68 -9.83 5.61 6.56
N ALA A 69 -10.96 5.71 7.25
CA ALA A 69 -11.30 4.80 8.34
C ALA A 69 -11.56 3.39 7.80
N GLU A 70 -10.97 2.39 8.44
CA GLU A 70 -11.09 0.98 8.08
C GLU A 70 -10.79 0.11 9.31
N GLY A 71 -10.92 -1.21 9.18
CA GLY A 71 -10.58 -2.11 10.28
C GLY A 71 -10.99 -3.53 10.01
N GLY A 72 -10.60 -4.42 10.90
CA GLY A 72 -10.88 -5.84 10.71
C GLY A 72 -10.39 -6.68 11.86
N MET A 73 -10.43 -7.99 11.64
CA MET A 73 -9.95 -8.96 12.61
C MET A 73 -9.25 -10.12 11.90
N LEU A 74 -8.36 -10.76 12.63
CA LEU A 74 -7.66 -11.96 12.25
C LEU A 74 -7.77 -12.97 13.38
N LEU A 75 -8.28 -14.16 13.06
CA LEU A 75 -8.49 -15.23 14.03
C LEU A 75 -7.83 -16.52 13.54
N LYS A 76 -7.38 -17.34 14.48
CA LYS A 76 -6.87 -18.68 14.19
C LYS A 76 -8.03 -19.63 13.91
N LYS A 77 -7.90 -20.42 12.84
CA LYS A 77 -8.92 -21.39 12.41
C LYS A 77 -8.26 -22.67 11.94
N ALA A 78 -8.57 -23.80 12.58
CA ALA A 78 -8.26 -25.18 12.18
C ALA A 78 -7.08 -25.36 11.20
N GLY A 79 -5.85 -25.16 11.70
CA GLY A 79 -4.61 -25.36 10.92
C GLY A 79 -4.21 -24.18 10.03
N GLY A 80 -4.87 -23.03 10.14
CA GLY A 80 -4.56 -21.78 9.44
C GLY A 80 -5.10 -20.56 10.18
N LYS A 81 -5.27 -19.45 9.46
CA LYS A 81 -5.83 -18.20 9.97
C LYS A 81 -6.83 -17.63 8.97
N ALA A 82 -7.85 -16.96 9.49
CA ALA A 82 -8.90 -16.33 8.71
C ALA A 82 -9.12 -14.90 9.19
N GLY A 83 -9.21 -13.96 8.26
CA GLY A 83 -9.46 -12.56 8.55
C GLY A 83 -10.63 -12.01 7.76
N ILE A 84 -11.27 -11.00 8.32
CA ILE A 84 -12.24 -10.14 7.65
C ILE A 84 -11.81 -8.69 7.85
N TYR A 85 -11.92 -7.89 6.81
CA TYR A 85 -11.56 -6.49 6.84
C TYR A 85 -12.57 -5.64 6.09
N LEU A 86 -12.78 -4.42 6.55
CA LEU A 86 -13.78 -3.47 6.07
C LEU A 86 -13.11 -2.13 5.80
N GLY A 87 -13.44 -1.49 4.68
CA GLY A 87 -13.01 -0.12 4.38
C GLY A 87 -11.72 0.00 3.58
N HIS A 88 -10.91 -1.07 3.46
CA HIS A 88 -9.64 -1.02 2.72
C HIS A 88 -9.86 -0.85 1.21
N MET A 89 -9.61 0.35 0.69
CA MET A 89 -9.81 0.70 -0.72
C MET A 89 -8.57 0.39 -1.56
N ASN A 90 -8.78 -0.08 -2.79
CA ASN A 90 -7.69 -0.26 -3.74
C ASN A 90 -7.21 1.12 -4.27
N ALA A 91 -5.94 1.47 -3.97
CA ALA A 91 -5.35 2.75 -4.35
C ALA A 91 -5.27 2.95 -5.87
N THR A 92 -4.98 1.90 -6.65
CA THR A 92 -4.92 1.97 -8.12
C THR A 92 -6.30 2.30 -8.70
N GLN A 93 -7.35 1.67 -8.18
CA GLN A 93 -8.72 1.94 -8.61
C GLN A 93 -9.16 3.35 -8.25
N SER A 94 -8.84 3.77 -7.03
CA SER A 94 -9.18 5.10 -6.53
C SER A 94 -8.55 6.18 -7.39
N ALA A 95 -7.25 6.04 -7.73
CA ALA A 95 -6.53 6.96 -8.60
C ALA A 95 -7.12 7.05 -10.02
N LEU A 96 -7.56 5.92 -10.59
CA LEU A 96 -8.16 5.89 -11.94
C LEU A 96 -9.59 6.44 -11.99
N ARG A 97 -10.33 6.37 -10.87
CA ARG A 97 -11.73 6.84 -10.76
C ARG A 97 -11.83 8.31 -10.38
N ASP A 98 -11.05 8.74 -9.37
CA ASP A 98 -11.13 10.07 -8.77
C ASP A 98 -10.73 11.17 -9.76
N GLY A 99 -9.62 10.95 -10.50
CA GLY A 99 -9.13 11.91 -11.51
C GLY A 99 -10.11 12.18 -12.66
N GLU A 100 -11.13 11.34 -12.82
CA GLU A 100 -12.14 11.45 -13.88
C GLU A 100 -13.56 11.71 -13.32
N GLY A 101 -13.71 11.89 -11.99
CA GLY A 101 -14.97 12.19 -11.32
C GLY A 101 -15.97 11.02 -11.24
N TYR A 102 -15.51 9.78 -11.48
CA TYR A 102 -16.34 8.58 -11.31
C TYR A 102 -16.57 8.28 -9.83
N PHE A 103 -17.62 7.50 -9.56
CA PHE A 103 -17.90 7.06 -8.21
C PHE A 103 -16.79 6.13 -7.69
N VAL A 104 -16.10 6.56 -6.64
CA VAL A 104 -15.03 5.79 -5.99
C VAL A 104 -15.59 4.64 -5.17
N GLU A 105 -14.73 3.66 -4.87
CA GLU A 105 -15.09 2.54 -4.00
C GLU A 105 -15.51 3.07 -2.62
N GLU A 106 -16.55 2.46 -2.04
CA GLU A 106 -17.05 2.82 -0.71
C GLU A 106 -17.26 1.52 0.06
N ASN A 107 -16.85 1.47 1.33
CA ASN A 107 -17.05 0.33 2.23
C ASN A 107 -16.75 -1.05 1.60
N PRO A 108 -15.59 -1.24 0.93
CA PRO A 108 -15.20 -2.57 0.49
C PRO A 108 -15.10 -3.50 1.70
N PHE A 109 -15.39 -4.78 1.49
CA PHE A 109 -15.04 -5.81 2.46
C PHE A 109 -14.10 -6.82 1.81
N GLU A 110 -13.21 -7.38 2.62
CA GLU A 110 -12.23 -8.37 2.20
C GLU A 110 -12.24 -9.53 3.18
N VAL A 111 -12.26 -10.75 2.65
CA VAL A 111 -12.10 -11.98 3.42
C VAL A 111 -10.80 -12.63 3.00
N THR A 112 -9.97 -12.94 3.99
CA THR A 112 -8.66 -13.54 3.79
C THR A 112 -8.58 -14.87 4.52
N TYR A 113 -7.97 -15.87 3.89
CA TYR A 113 -7.63 -17.13 4.52
C TYR A 113 -6.23 -17.57 4.11
N GLY A 114 -5.48 -18.13 5.05
CA GLY A 114 -4.16 -18.69 4.76
C GLY A 114 -3.88 -19.95 5.57
N ARG A 115 -3.08 -20.83 4.98
CA ARG A 115 -2.58 -22.05 5.62
C ARG A 115 -1.19 -22.42 5.09
N GLY A 116 -0.31 -22.86 5.98
CA GLY A 116 1.06 -23.22 5.62
C GLY A 116 1.83 -21.99 5.16
N VAL A 117 2.29 -21.98 3.90
CA VAL A 117 3.06 -20.88 3.31
C VAL A 117 2.22 -19.96 2.43
N TRP A 118 0.95 -20.27 2.18
CA TRP A 118 0.13 -19.49 1.25
C TRP A 118 -1.01 -18.76 1.96
N GLY A 119 -1.47 -17.68 1.32
CA GLY A 119 -2.70 -16.97 1.67
C GLY A 119 -3.45 -16.56 0.42
N ALA A 120 -4.77 -16.41 0.55
CA ALA A 120 -5.63 -15.88 -0.50
C ALA A 120 -6.68 -14.96 0.10
N SER A 121 -7.12 -13.97 -0.67
CA SER A 121 -8.24 -13.11 -0.29
C SER A 121 -9.16 -12.82 -1.45
N ILE A 122 -10.40 -12.47 -1.12
CA ILE A 122 -11.39 -11.95 -2.05
C ILE A 122 -11.88 -10.63 -1.48
N HIS A 123 -11.85 -9.58 -2.28
CA HIS A 123 -12.43 -8.29 -1.93
C HIS A 123 -13.61 -7.96 -2.82
N TYR A 124 -14.62 -7.33 -2.25
CA TYR A 124 -15.83 -6.95 -2.93
C TYR A 124 -16.33 -5.60 -2.44
N SER A 125 -16.86 -4.81 -3.37
CA SER A 125 -17.61 -3.61 -3.05
C SER A 125 -18.72 -3.40 -4.07
N ARG A 126 -19.87 -2.89 -3.62
CA ARG A 126 -20.95 -2.45 -4.52
C ARG A 126 -21.80 -1.40 -3.84
N ASN A 127 -21.91 -0.24 -4.46
CA ASN A 127 -22.72 0.85 -3.95
C ASN A 127 -23.45 1.58 -5.08
N LYS A 128 -24.63 2.13 -4.77
CA LYS A 128 -25.42 2.95 -5.69
C LYS A 128 -26.05 4.12 -4.93
N LYS A 129 -25.81 5.35 -5.39
CA LYS A 129 -26.47 6.55 -4.90
C LYS A 129 -27.61 6.91 -5.84
N ASN A 130 -28.85 6.61 -5.47
CA ASN A 130 -30.03 6.87 -6.32
C ASN A 130 -30.27 8.37 -6.55
N THR A 131 -29.92 9.24 -5.61
CA THR A 131 -30.09 10.70 -5.74
C THR A 131 -29.25 11.31 -6.86
N THR A 132 -28.06 10.76 -7.10
CA THR A 132 -27.12 11.20 -8.14
C THR A 132 -26.98 10.18 -9.28
N ASN A 133 -27.71 9.06 -9.18
CA ASN A 133 -27.61 7.87 -10.01
C ASN A 133 -26.16 7.38 -10.24
N LYS A 134 -25.27 7.64 -9.28
CA LYS A 134 -23.90 7.14 -9.27
C LYS A 134 -23.87 5.72 -8.74
N GLY A 135 -22.89 4.93 -9.16
CA GLY A 135 -22.70 3.60 -8.61
C GLY A 135 -21.36 3.01 -8.98
N GLN A 136 -20.97 1.98 -8.22
CA GLN A 136 -19.74 1.26 -8.44
C GLN A 136 -19.93 -0.22 -8.07
N LYS A 137 -19.10 -1.06 -8.69
CA LYS A 137 -18.93 -2.45 -8.33
C LYS A 137 -17.47 -2.84 -8.51
N THR A 138 -16.89 -3.47 -7.50
CA THR A 138 -15.55 -4.04 -7.52
C THR A 138 -15.62 -5.51 -7.09
N LEU A 139 -14.90 -6.38 -7.78
CA LEU A 139 -14.57 -7.73 -7.33
C LEU A 139 -13.13 -8.02 -7.75
N GLY A 140 -12.32 -8.44 -6.79
CA GLY A 140 -10.99 -8.94 -7.07
C GLY A 140 -10.56 -10.00 -6.07
N ALA A 141 -9.45 -10.62 -6.40
CA ALA A 141 -8.84 -11.68 -5.63
C ALA A 141 -7.34 -11.43 -5.50
N ARG A 142 -6.77 -11.91 -4.41
CA ARG A 142 -5.33 -11.88 -4.16
C ARG A 142 -4.84 -13.24 -3.76
N PHE A 143 -3.60 -13.52 -4.09
CA PHE A 143 -2.93 -14.75 -3.71
C PHE A 143 -1.47 -14.45 -3.40
N GLY A 144 -0.92 -15.13 -2.42
CA GLY A 144 0.48 -15.00 -2.07
C GLY A 144 1.05 -16.26 -1.46
N VAL A 145 2.37 -16.40 -1.58
CA VAL A 145 3.17 -17.41 -0.91
C VAL A 145 4.33 -16.70 -0.23
N ALA A 146 4.54 -16.99 1.06
CA ALA A 146 5.66 -16.53 1.84
C ALA A 146 6.40 -17.71 2.46
N LYS A 147 7.68 -17.83 2.14
CA LYS A 147 8.60 -18.81 2.71
C LYS A 147 9.82 -18.06 3.24
N THR A 148 10.55 -18.65 4.18
CA THR A 148 11.58 -18.00 5.02
C THR A 148 12.39 -16.87 4.37
N ASN A 149 12.82 -17.01 3.12
CA ASN A 149 13.66 -16.01 2.46
C ASN A 149 13.05 -15.44 1.17
N TRP A 150 11.87 -15.90 0.74
CA TRP A 150 11.28 -15.46 -0.52
C TRP A 150 9.77 -15.44 -0.47
N GLU A 151 9.21 -14.49 -1.20
CA GLU A 151 7.78 -14.30 -1.31
C GLU A 151 7.38 -13.95 -2.72
N VAL A 152 6.20 -14.39 -3.14
CA VAL A 152 5.59 -14.02 -4.41
C VAL A 152 4.12 -13.79 -4.17
N PHE A 153 3.58 -12.74 -4.75
CA PHE A 153 2.18 -12.38 -4.60
C PHE A 153 1.60 -11.83 -5.90
N THR A 154 0.31 -11.95 -6.04
CA THR A 154 -0.45 -11.36 -7.14
C THR A 154 -1.81 -10.91 -6.66
N SER A 155 -2.32 -9.84 -7.26
CA SER A 155 -3.71 -9.45 -7.13
C SER A 155 -4.32 -9.19 -8.51
N VAL A 156 -5.61 -9.52 -8.64
CA VAL A 156 -6.37 -9.33 -9.88
C VAL A 156 -7.72 -8.73 -9.52
N ASP A 157 -8.02 -7.59 -10.14
CA ASP A 157 -9.35 -7.00 -10.15
C ASP A 157 -10.06 -7.44 -11.43
N VAL A 158 -11.01 -8.37 -11.30
CA VAL A 158 -11.74 -8.94 -12.44
C VAL A 158 -12.97 -8.13 -12.81
N VAL A 159 -13.64 -7.55 -11.81
CA VAL A 159 -14.76 -6.63 -12.03
C VAL A 159 -14.39 -5.30 -11.44
N GLY A 160 -14.35 -4.30 -12.30
CA GLY A 160 -14.23 -2.94 -11.87
C GLY A 160 -15.16 -2.08 -12.71
N GLU A 161 -16.25 -1.59 -12.11
CA GLU A 161 -17.22 -0.71 -12.76
C GLU A 161 -17.47 0.55 -11.92
N ALA A 162 -17.58 1.71 -12.57
CA ALA A 162 -18.04 2.93 -11.93
C ALA A 162 -18.83 3.84 -12.88
N ALA A 163 -19.80 4.59 -12.36
CA ALA A 163 -20.65 5.51 -13.11
C ALA A 163 -20.56 6.95 -12.57
N LYS A 164 -20.54 7.95 -13.47
CA LYS A 164 -20.33 9.38 -13.15
C LYS A 164 -21.63 10.19 -12.98
N SER A 165 -22.75 9.83 -13.61
CA SER A 165 -24.05 10.51 -13.46
C SER A 165 -25.25 9.70 -14.04
N ALA A 166 -26.45 10.30 -14.05
CA ALA A 166 -27.76 9.68 -14.29
C ALA A 166 -28.06 9.08 -15.67
N SER A 167 -27.24 9.34 -16.68
CA SER A 167 -27.39 8.64 -17.95
C SER A 167 -26.57 7.34 -17.90
N SER A 168 -27.15 6.25 -18.39
CA SER A 168 -26.52 4.92 -18.43
C SER A 168 -25.33 4.84 -19.40
N GLU A 169 -24.81 5.99 -19.83
CA GLU A 169 -24.01 6.18 -21.03
C GLU A 169 -22.52 6.39 -20.75
N SER A 170 -22.10 6.36 -19.49
CA SER A 170 -20.67 6.46 -19.13
C SER A 170 -20.36 5.55 -17.96
N LYS A 171 -20.02 4.29 -18.29
CA LYS A 171 -19.47 3.33 -17.34
C LYS A 171 -17.98 3.20 -17.57
N LEU A 172 -17.20 3.37 -16.51
CA LEU A 172 -15.77 3.05 -16.52
C LEU A 172 -15.59 1.58 -16.16
N LYS A 173 -14.97 0.80 -17.04
CA LYS A 173 -14.48 -0.55 -16.74
C LYS A 173 -12.99 -0.49 -16.43
N TYR A 174 -12.53 -1.16 -15.38
CA TYR A 174 -11.12 -1.14 -14.99
C TYR A 174 -10.59 -2.49 -14.47
N PRO A 175 -10.25 -3.47 -15.33
CA PRO A 175 -9.45 -4.60 -14.87
C PRO A 175 -8.05 -4.14 -14.43
N SER A 176 -7.52 -4.77 -13.39
CA SER A 176 -6.15 -4.56 -12.94
C SER A 176 -5.49 -5.88 -12.55
N VAL A 177 -4.17 -5.95 -12.72
CA VAL A 177 -3.32 -7.03 -12.25
C VAL A 177 -2.07 -6.45 -11.62
N ASN A 178 -1.65 -7.05 -10.52
CA ASN A 178 -0.40 -6.76 -9.85
C ASN A 178 0.31 -8.09 -9.59
N LEU A 179 1.63 -8.08 -9.73
CA LEU A 179 2.52 -9.20 -9.47
C LEU A 179 3.76 -8.66 -8.79
N GLY A 180 4.20 -9.29 -7.71
CA GLY A 180 5.43 -8.93 -7.04
C GLY A 180 6.16 -10.13 -6.46
N GLY A 181 7.42 -9.91 -6.14
CA GLY A 181 8.30 -10.87 -5.52
C GLY A 181 9.31 -10.18 -4.61
N GLU A 182 9.61 -10.83 -3.50
CA GLU A 182 10.48 -10.29 -2.46
C GLU A 182 11.47 -11.39 -2.02
N TYR A 183 12.69 -11.01 -1.68
CA TYR A 183 13.74 -11.94 -1.27
C TYR A 183 14.64 -11.35 -0.20
N GLN A 184 14.82 -12.06 0.90
CA GLN A 184 15.76 -11.69 1.94
C GLN A 184 17.10 -12.43 1.78
N TRP A 185 18.16 -11.67 1.56
CA TRP A 185 19.54 -12.15 1.50
C TRP A 185 20.35 -11.59 2.67
N GLY A 186 20.35 -12.33 3.79
CA GLY A 186 20.98 -11.85 5.03
C GLY A 186 20.28 -10.58 5.51
N ASP A 187 21.04 -9.50 5.61
CA ASP A 187 20.51 -8.18 5.98
C ASP A 187 19.95 -7.38 4.79
N LEU A 188 20.10 -7.88 3.56
CA LEU A 188 19.54 -7.23 2.37
C LEU A 188 18.14 -7.76 2.09
N TYR A 189 17.23 -6.83 1.81
CA TYR A 189 15.86 -7.09 1.40
C TYR A 189 15.66 -6.61 -0.04
N LEU A 190 15.49 -7.54 -0.97
CA LEU A 190 15.27 -7.29 -2.39
C LEU A 190 13.77 -7.37 -2.68
N PHE A 191 13.26 -6.49 -3.53
CA PHE A 191 11.86 -6.52 -3.94
C PHE A 191 11.68 -6.08 -5.38
N THR A 192 10.63 -6.59 -6.02
CA THR A 192 10.14 -6.12 -7.30
C THR A 192 8.63 -6.26 -7.39
N GLU A 193 7.98 -5.34 -8.07
CA GLU A 193 6.54 -5.31 -8.25
C GLU A 193 6.19 -4.68 -9.59
N GLY A 194 5.16 -5.21 -10.25
CA GLY A 194 4.59 -4.70 -11.49
C GLY A 194 3.07 -4.62 -11.38
N THR A 195 2.50 -3.46 -11.69
CA THR A 195 1.05 -3.25 -11.81
C THR A 195 0.71 -2.87 -13.23
N TYR A 196 -0.31 -3.51 -13.78
CA TYR A 196 -0.98 -3.09 -15.00
C TYR A 196 -2.48 -2.90 -14.72
N ALA A 197 -2.99 -1.71 -15.03
CA ALA A 197 -4.40 -1.41 -14.91
C ALA A 197 -4.87 -0.70 -16.17
N ARG A 198 -6.06 -1.08 -16.65
CA ARG A 198 -6.62 -0.53 -17.89
C ARG A 198 -8.01 -0.02 -17.61
N SER A 199 -8.25 1.27 -17.77
CA SER A 199 -9.59 1.84 -17.74
C SER A 199 -10.11 2.11 -19.16
N ARG A 200 -11.39 1.79 -19.39
CA ARG A 200 -12.08 2.08 -20.65
C ARG A 200 -13.48 2.60 -20.33
N GLN A 201 -13.85 3.70 -20.98
CA GLN A 201 -15.19 4.27 -20.87
C GLN A 201 -16.10 3.66 -21.92
N ASP A 202 -17.12 2.92 -21.48
CA ASP A 202 -18.20 2.49 -22.35
C ASP A 202 -19.16 3.66 -22.58
N MET A 203 -19.20 4.17 -23.81
CA MET A 203 -20.18 5.16 -24.26
C MET A 203 -21.18 4.56 -25.25
N THR A 204 -22.47 4.82 -25.05
CA THR A 204 -23.56 4.35 -25.92
C THR A 204 -23.80 5.24 -27.14
N SER A 205 -23.24 6.46 -27.19
CA SER A 205 -23.42 7.41 -28.31
C SER A 205 -22.27 7.34 -29.34
N PRO A 206 -22.55 7.20 -30.66
CA PRO A 206 -21.54 7.08 -31.70
C PRO A 206 -20.71 8.36 -31.96
N VAL A 207 -21.14 9.53 -31.46
CA VAL A 207 -20.47 10.83 -31.68
C VAL A 207 -19.34 11.11 -30.66
N ALA A 208 -19.29 10.35 -29.57
CA ALA A 208 -18.32 10.51 -28.48
C ALA A 208 -17.39 9.29 -28.33
N LYS A 209 -17.10 8.57 -29.42
CA LYS A 209 -16.18 7.43 -29.46
C LYS A 209 -14.70 7.76 -29.19
N ASN A 210 -14.38 8.99 -28.81
CA ASN A 210 -13.10 9.31 -28.18
C ASN A 210 -13.18 9.01 -26.68
N GLY A 211 -13.69 7.81 -26.33
CA GLY A 211 -13.74 7.34 -24.96
C GLY A 211 -12.31 7.09 -24.51
N VAL A 212 -11.76 8.05 -23.75
CA VAL A 212 -10.36 8.10 -23.32
C VAL A 212 -10.03 6.82 -22.55
N GLY A 213 -9.43 5.87 -23.23
CA GLY A 213 -8.79 4.74 -22.61
C GLY A 213 -7.60 5.23 -21.81
N VAL A 214 -7.44 4.69 -20.61
CA VAL A 214 -6.26 4.94 -19.78
C VAL A 214 -5.59 3.62 -19.49
N ASP A 215 -4.33 3.49 -19.86
CA ASP A 215 -3.49 2.36 -19.52
C ASP A 215 -2.45 2.84 -18.51
N LYS A 216 -2.47 2.27 -17.31
CA LYS A 216 -1.53 2.57 -16.22
C LYS A 216 -0.59 1.38 -16.04
N LYS A 217 0.71 1.63 -16.11
CA LYS A 217 1.77 0.66 -15.82
C LYS A 217 2.64 1.23 -14.71
N VAL A 218 2.95 0.43 -13.71
CA VAL A 218 3.86 0.81 -12.62
C VAL A 218 4.81 -0.35 -12.43
N TYR A 219 6.11 -0.09 -12.49
CA TYR A 219 7.14 -1.08 -12.17
C TYR A 219 8.05 -0.52 -11.10
N GLU A 220 8.37 -1.34 -10.11
CA GLU A 220 9.30 -1.00 -9.05
C GLU A 220 10.25 -2.17 -8.80
N ALA A 221 11.52 -1.87 -8.58
CA ALA A 221 12.50 -2.83 -8.11
C ALA A 221 13.48 -2.12 -7.17
N GLY A 222 13.83 -2.74 -6.06
CA GLY A 222 14.68 -2.08 -5.07
C GLY A 222 15.35 -3.02 -4.10
N VAL A 223 16.17 -2.39 -3.25
CA VAL A 223 16.92 -3.04 -2.19
C VAL A 223 16.86 -2.19 -0.92
N GLN A 224 16.76 -2.86 0.23
CA GLN A 224 16.87 -2.24 1.55
C GLN A 224 17.88 -3.01 2.38
N ASP A 225 18.73 -2.30 3.11
CA ASP A 225 19.73 -2.86 4.01
C ASP A 225 19.25 -2.69 5.45
N LEU A 226 19.22 -3.80 6.20
CA LEU A 226 18.80 -3.93 7.58
C LEU A 226 19.97 -4.20 8.54
N SER A 227 21.23 -4.13 8.09
CA SER A 227 22.42 -4.56 8.84
C SER A 227 22.68 -3.78 10.13
N LEU A 228 22.07 -2.59 10.28
CA LEU A 228 22.14 -1.78 11.50
C LEU A 228 20.99 -2.05 12.47
N SER A 229 20.05 -2.93 12.09
CA SER A 229 18.97 -3.40 12.95
C SER A 229 19.51 -4.27 14.07
N THR A 230 18.93 -4.09 15.26
CA THR A 230 19.27 -4.85 16.46
C THR A 230 17.99 -5.23 17.20
N LYS A 231 18.08 -6.01 18.27
CA LYS A 231 16.91 -6.28 19.11
C LYS A 231 16.31 -4.97 19.63
N GLY A 232 15.02 -4.73 19.36
CA GLY A 232 14.30 -3.52 19.76
C GLY A 232 14.57 -2.28 18.90
N ARG A 233 15.36 -2.40 17.84
CA ARG A 233 15.63 -1.31 16.88
C ARG A 233 15.65 -1.84 15.46
N THR A 234 14.74 -1.36 14.64
CA THR A 234 14.76 -1.59 13.20
C THR A 234 15.32 -0.34 12.53
N PHE A 235 16.52 -0.44 11.96
CA PHE A 235 17.09 0.62 11.12
C PHE A 235 17.21 0.08 9.71
N TYR A 236 16.71 0.83 8.74
CA TYR A 236 16.81 0.46 7.34
C TYR A 236 17.14 1.65 6.48
N TYR A 237 17.83 1.37 5.38
CA TYR A 237 18.06 2.33 4.32
C TYR A 237 18.11 1.61 2.98
N GLY A 238 17.75 2.28 1.89
CA GLY A 238 17.64 1.61 0.61
C GLY A 238 17.31 2.54 -0.53
N ALA A 239 17.22 1.95 -1.72
CA ALA A 239 16.82 2.65 -2.93
C ALA A 239 15.93 1.74 -3.79
N SER A 240 15.01 2.35 -4.53
CA SER A 240 14.30 1.65 -5.60
C SER A 240 14.38 2.41 -6.92
N LEU A 241 14.17 1.68 -8.01
CA LEU A 241 13.93 2.20 -9.35
C LEU A 241 12.44 2.06 -9.58
N LYS A 242 11.77 3.18 -9.86
CA LYS A 242 10.34 3.20 -10.12
C LYS A 242 10.03 3.84 -11.47
N TYR A 243 9.25 3.14 -12.27
CA TYR A 243 8.82 3.58 -13.60
C TYR A 243 7.30 3.54 -13.70
N ASP A 244 6.68 4.71 -13.74
CA ASP A 244 5.25 4.89 -13.88
C ASP A 244 4.93 5.41 -15.28
N VAL A 245 3.96 4.77 -15.94
CA VAL A 245 3.43 5.18 -17.23
C VAL A 245 1.92 5.32 -17.11
N LEU A 246 1.42 6.49 -17.50
CA LEU A 246 -0.01 6.74 -17.69
C LEU A 246 -0.23 7.11 -19.16
N GLU A 247 -0.67 6.14 -19.94
CA GLU A 247 -1.03 6.33 -21.35
C GLU A 247 -2.53 6.63 -21.42
N LYS A 248 -2.90 7.82 -21.89
CA LYS A 248 -4.25 8.13 -22.35
C LYS A 248 -4.26 8.17 -23.87
N ASP A 249 -5.43 8.01 -24.50
CA ASP A 249 -5.53 8.00 -25.97
C ASP A 249 -4.95 9.26 -26.66
N VAL A 250 -4.89 10.39 -25.96
CA VAL A 250 -4.43 11.69 -26.51
C VAL A 250 -3.05 12.09 -25.99
N TYR A 251 -2.59 11.53 -24.88
CA TYR A 251 -1.33 11.93 -24.25
C TYR A 251 -0.75 10.83 -23.38
N SER A 252 0.53 10.92 -23.04
CA SER A 252 1.20 10.01 -22.14
C SER A 252 2.02 10.76 -21.11
N GLN A 253 1.99 10.26 -19.88
CA GLN A 253 2.87 10.71 -18.80
C GLN A 253 3.82 9.58 -18.45
N TYR A 254 5.10 9.91 -18.36
CA TYR A 254 6.16 8.99 -17.97
C TYR A 254 6.87 9.57 -16.76
N ASN A 255 6.99 8.80 -15.69
CA ASN A 255 7.76 9.17 -14.52
C ASN A 255 8.79 8.08 -14.24
N PHE A 256 10.07 8.44 -14.27
CA PHE A 256 11.15 7.60 -13.79
C PHE A 256 11.72 8.23 -12.54
N THR A 257 11.75 7.49 -11.44
CA THR A 257 12.21 7.99 -10.14
C THR A 257 13.14 6.99 -9.48
N VAL A 258 14.08 7.52 -8.69
CA VAL A 258 15.01 6.73 -7.87
C VAL A 258 14.88 7.17 -6.41
N PRO A 259 13.81 6.74 -5.71
CA PRO A 259 13.64 7.08 -4.31
C PRO A 259 14.70 6.37 -3.47
N VAL A 260 15.35 7.15 -2.61
CA VAL A 260 16.17 6.67 -1.51
C VAL A 260 15.38 6.87 -0.23
N VAL A 261 15.42 5.86 0.63
CA VAL A 261 14.71 5.85 1.90
C VAL A 261 15.68 5.54 3.03
N ILE A 262 15.45 6.17 4.17
CA ILE A 262 16.06 5.83 5.46
C ILE A 262 14.92 5.81 6.48
N GLY A 263 14.89 4.82 7.35
CA GLY A 263 13.93 4.80 8.45
C GLY A 263 14.42 4.06 9.68
N LEU A 264 13.78 4.39 10.79
CA LEU A 264 14.10 3.92 12.13
C LEU A 264 12.81 3.65 12.89
N GLU A 265 12.71 2.47 13.49
CA GLU A 265 11.77 2.15 14.55
C GLU A 265 12.58 1.75 15.78
N GLN A 266 12.32 2.40 16.92
CA GLN A 266 13.04 2.16 18.17
C GLN A 266 12.04 1.95 19.29
N ALA A 267 12.14 0.82 19.98
CA ALA A 267 11.53 0.65 21.29
C ALA A 267 12.32 1.48 22.30
N ILE A 268 11.68 2.51 22.86
CA ILE A 268 12.26 3.39 23.88
C ILE A 268 12.02 2.78 25.27
N THR A 269 10.83 2.21 25.46
CA THR A 269 10.46 1.38 26.61
C THR A 269 9.65 0.17 26.11
N ASP A 270 9.28 -0.74 27.00
CA ASP A 270 8.42 -1.89 26.66
C ASP A 270 6.99 -1.48 26.26
N TRP A 271 6.56 -0.26 26.57
CA TRP A 271 5.23 0.27 26.29
C TRP A 271 5.24 1.41 25.28
N PHE A 272 6.41 1.85 24.80
CA PHE A 272 6.53 3.01 23.92
C PHE A 272 7.56 2.80 22.83
N LYS A 273 7.13 3.01 21.57
CA LYS A 273 8.01 3.00 20.39
C LYS A 273 7.93 4.32 19.64
N ALA A 274 9.07 4.73 19.10
CA ALA A 274 9.17 5.89 18.22
C ALA A 274 9.61 5.44 16.83
N ARG A 275 9.05 6.08 15.81
CA ARG A 275 9.26 5.77 14.40
C ARG A 275 9.54 7.03 13.62
N ALA A 276 10.46 6.97 12.67
CA ALA A 276 10.67 8.03 11.71
C ALA A 276 11.21 7.49 10.39
N SER A 277 10.88 8.15 9.29
CA SER A 277 11.47 7.88 7.98
C SER A 277 11.66 9.14 7.17
N LEU A 278 12.62 9.11 6.26
CA LEU A 278 12.88 10.11 5.24
C LEU A 278 12.92 9.41 3.88
N THR A 279 12.21 9.93 2.90
CA THR A 279 12.27 9.48 1.51
C THR A 279 12.54 10.66 0.59
N GLN A 280 13.47 10.51 -0.35
CA GLN A 280 13.80 11.55 -1.33
C GLN A 280 14.17 10.91 -2.68
N ASN A 281 13.75 11.49 -3.80
CA ASN A 281 14.26 11.07 -5.11
C ASN A 281 15.66 11.63 -5.36
N LEU A 282 16.57 10.77 -5.81
CA LEU A 282 17.86 11.23 -6.36
C LEU A 282 17.64 12.00 -7.66
N LEU A 283 18.55 12.95 -7.94
CA LEU A 283 18.57 13.89 -9.08
C LEU A 283 18.53 13.23 -10.49
N LEU A 284 18.51 11.90 -10.58
CA LEU A 284 18.51 11.14 -11.83
C LEU A 284 17.09 10.83 -12.36
N GLY A 285 16.05 11.18 -11.61
CA GLY A 285 14.66 11.00 -12.02
C GLY A 285 14.22 12.02 -13.08
N HIS A 286 13.27 11.63 -13.93
CA HIS A 286 12.64 12.55 -14.88
C HIS A 286 11.14 12.29 -15.06
N THR A 287 10.41 13.36 -15.33
CA THR A 287 9.01 13.35 -15.74
C THR A 287 8.90 13.83 -17.17
N LYS A 288 8.02 13.21 -17.96
CA LYS A 288 7.64 13.68 -19.29
C LYS A 288 6.12 13.68 -19.39
N ASP A 289 5.52 14.81 -19.74
CA ASP A 289 4.08 14.94 -19.94
C ASP A 289 3.77 15.47 -21.34
N THR A 290 3.17 14.64 -22.19
CA THR A 290 2.83 15.04 -23.57
C THR A 290 1.52 15.83 -23.66
N THR A 291 0.85 16.15 -22.56
CA THR A 291 -0.26 17.13 -22.56
C THR A 291 0.23 18.56 -22.76
N LEU A 292 1.49 18.82 -22.43
CA LEU A 292 2.08 20.15 -22.50
C LEU A 292 2.53 20.43 -23.93
N THR A 293 2.45 21.71 -24.34
CA THR A 293 2.95 22.13 -25.64
C THR A 293 4.47 22.22 -25.62
N ALA A 294 5.14 21.84 -26.72
CA ALA A 294 6.58 22.00 -26.84
C ALA A 294 7.01 23.45 -26.54
N PRO A 295 8.08 23.68 -25.75
CA PRO A 295 9.08 22.69 -25.32
C PRO A 295 8.77 22.01 -23.96
N SER A 296 7.63 22.28 -23.34
CA SER A 296 7.27 21.74 -22.02
C SER A 296 6.86 20.26 -22.03
N ASP A 297 6.78 19.64 -23.21
CA ASP A 297 6.57 18.19 -23.41
C ASP A 297 7.86 17.36 -23.26
N ARG A 298 8.98 18.04 -22.97
CA ARG A 298 10.29 17.42 -22.80
C ARG A 298 10.43 16.74 -21.44
N LYS A 299 11.53 16.00 -21.28
CA LYS A 299 11.88 15.38 -20.00
C LYS A 299 12.37 16.47 -19.05
N ASP A 300 11.66 16.69 -17.96
CA ASP A 300 12.07 17.56 -16.87
C ASP A 300 12.61 16.74 -15.70
N THR A 301 13.56 17.30 -14.97
CA THR A 301 14.09 16.67 -13.74
C THR A 301 13.02 16.64 -12.68
N VAL A 302 13.01 15.58 -11.87
CA VAL A 302 12.09 15.48 -10.73
C VAL A 302 12.38 16.63 -9.75
N ALA A 303 11.35 17.42 -9.43
CA ALA A 303 11.45 18.49 -8.44
C ALA A 303 11.83 17.94 -7.06
N ASN A 304 12.36 18.80 -6.18
CA ASN A 304 12.65 18.41 -4.81
C ASN A 304 11.37 17.86 -4.14
N ASN A 305 11.46 16.64 -3.63
CA ASN A 305 10.31 15.90 -3.13
C ASN A 305 10.62 15.14 -1.84
N THR A 306 11.58 15.63 -1.04
CA THR A 306 11.87 15.08 0.27
C THR A 306 10.60 15.03 1.10
N SER A 307 10.28 13.84 1.60
CA SER A 307 9.20 13.62 2.55
C SER A 307 9.79 13.02 3.82
N ALA A 308 9.28 13.47 4.96
CA ALA A 308 9.61 12.93 6.26
C ALA A 308 8.31 12.43 6.91
N SER A 309 8.38 11.37 7.70
CA SER A 309 7.26 10.90 8.52
C SER A 309 7.75 10.55 9.91
N ALA A 310 6.89 10.74 10.90
CA ALA A 310 7.16 10.38 12.28
C ALA A 310 5.93 9.71 12.89
N GLY A 311 6.14 8.69 13.71
CA GLY A 311 5.07 7.96 14.36
C GLY A 311 5.45 7.48 15.75
N VAL A 312 4.43 7.14 16.51
CA VAL A 312 4.57 6.60 17.87
C VAL A 312 3.63 5.42 18.06
N ALA A 313 4.02 4.50 18.94
CA ALA A 313 3.20 3.39 19.40
C ALA A 313 3.17 3.39 20.93
N PHE A 314 1.99 3.09 21.48
CA PHE A 314 1.80 2.82 22.89
C PHE A 314 1.21 1.43 23.07
N SER A 315 1.89 0.59 23.83
CA SER A 315 1.49 -0.80 24.08
C SER A 315 1.15 -0.99 25.56
N TRP A 316 -0.07 -1.43 25.83
CA TRP A 316 -0.54 -1.75 27.18
C TRP A 316 -1.23 -3.12 27.20
N LYS A 317 -0.50 -4.13 27.67
CA LYS A 317 -0.91 -5.55 27.64
C LYS A 317 -1.23 -5.98 26.20
N SER A 318 -2.48 -6.35 25.94
CA SER A 318 -3.01 -6.76 24.64
C SER A 318 -3.47 -5.60 23.77
N PHE A 319 -3.40 -4.35 24.26
CA PHE A 319 -3.91 -3.18 23.54
C PHE A 319 -2.76 -2.33 23.03
N ASP A 320 -2.80 -2.02 21.73
CA ASP A 320 -1.82 -1.17 21.04
C ASP A 320 -2.53 0.04 20.43
N LEU A 321 -1.97 1.23 20.65
CA LEU A 321 -2.38 2.48 20.02
C LEU A 321 -1.21 3.05 19.21
N ASP A 322 -1.38 3.10 17.90
CA ASP A 322 -0.44 3.72 16.98
C ASP A 322 -0.96 5.06 16.48
N ALA A 323 -0.06 6.02 16.29
CA ALA A 323 -0.36 7.32 15.69
C ALA A 323 0.79 7.75 14.78
N VAL A 324 0.47 8.48 13.71
CA VAL A 324 1.46 8.99 12.75
C VAL A 324 1.18 10.44 12.40
N VAL A 325 2.25 11.22 12.30
CA VAL A 325 2.27 12.47 11.54
C VAL A 325 3.09 12.21 10.29
N THR A 326 2.40 12.06 9.17
CA THR A 326 3.04 12.02 7.85
C THR A 326 3.38 13.46 7.48
N GLY A 327 4.67 13.74 7.29
CA GLY A 327 5.16 15.08 6.99
C GLY A 327 4.86 15.49 5.56
N SER A 328 4.67 16.80 5.40
CA SER A 328 4.50 17.47 4.12
C SER A 328 5.83 17.57 3.36
N THR A 329 5.78 17.65 2.03
CA THR A 329 6.93 18.01 1.18
C THR A 329 7.41 19.45 1.42
N SER A 330 6.68 20.24 2.23
CA SER A 330 7.04 21.59 2.66
C SER A 330 7.91 21.65 3.92
N GLY A 331 8.24 20.51 4.55
CA GLY A 331 8.99 20.48 5.81
C GLY A 331 8.16 20.80 7.06
N GLU A 332 6.84 20.93 6.92
CA GLU A 332 5.92 21.12 8.04
C GLU A 332 5.43 19.78 8.61
N ILE A 333 5.51 19.64 9.94
CA ILE A 333 4.94 18.53 10.71
C ILE A 333 3.74 19.10 11.49
N SER A 334 2.52 18.81 11.02
CA SER A 334 1.29 19.29 11.65
C SER A 334 0.75 18.29 12.67
N GLY A 335 0.86 18.64 13.96
CA GLY A 335 0.33 17.84 15.07
C GLY A 335 -1.20 17.68 15.07
N ASN A 336 -1.92 18.54 14.35
CA ASN A 336 -3.38 18.43 14.18
C ASN A 336 -3.80 17.12 13.51
N SER A 337 -2.87 16.47 12.80
CA SER A 337 -3.13 15.20 12.09
C SER A 337 -2.78 13.95 12.91
N LEU A 338 -2.10 14.07 14.06
CA LEU A 338 -1.52 12.94 14.80
C LEU A 338 -2.55 11.84 15.11
N PHE A 339 -3.73 12.21 15.64
CA PHE A 339 -4.79 11.26 15.97
C PHE A 339 -5.82 11.07 14.84
N THR A 340 -5.73 11.85 13.76
CA THR A 340 -6.55 11.61 12.56
C THR A 340 -6.06 10.40 11.76
N ARG A 341 -4.80 9.99 11.99
CA ARG A 341 -4.15 8.83 11.39
C ARG A 341 -3.64 7.93 12.51
N ALA A 342 -4.58 7.32 13.23
CA ALA A 342 -4.30 6.43 14.35
C ALA A 342 -4.82 5.02 14.06
N ALA A 343 -4.36 4.05 14.83
CA ALA A 343 -4.97 2.73 14.87
C ALA A 343 -4.99 2.20 16.30
N ALA A 344 -6.09 1.55 16.66
CA ALA A 344 -6.25 0.83 17.91
C ALA A 344 -6.36 -0.66 17.60
N THR A 345 -5.46 -1.46 18.15
CA THR A 345 -5.41 -2.91 17.95
C THR A 345 -5.50 -3.63 19.28
N TYR A 346 -6.30 -4.69 19.31
CA TYR A 346 -6.37 -5.64 20.42
C TYR A 346 -5.87 -7.00 19.96
N SER A 347 -4.83 -7.51 20.61
CA SER A 347 -4.24 -8.84 20.37
C SER A 347 -4.85 -9.87 21.34
N PHE A 348 -5.35 -10.99 20.81
CA PHE A 348 -6.02 -12.03 21.62
C PHE A 348 -5.06 -12.93 22.41
#